data_AF-A0A409XPZ0-F1
#
_entry.id   AF-A0A409XPZ0-F1
#
_cell.length_a   1.000
_cell.length_b   1.000
_cell.length_c   1.000
_cell.angle_alpha   90.00
_cell.angle_beta   90.00
_cell.angle_gamma   90.00
#
_symmetry.space_group_name_H-M   'P 1'
#
loop_
_entity.id
_entity.type
_entity.pdbx_description
1 polymer ?
#
loop_
_entity_poly.entity_id
_entity_poly.type
_entity_poly.pdbx_seq_one_letter_code
_entity_poly.pdbx_strand_id
1 'polypeptide(L)'
;MSRRSIFDSNSTPAPRLLRTNDEPSSQQIDFIRRAIQSTEQWMREDLIDSDEARRRHAAYALFIHNHSALLSPIRRVPVEIWQQIFRLVAHSENFGLLGTSSYRIGQVCRLWNSVAKSVPELLSTLPPVRLTQRTAKPSFTRPLERTISSIPAAYPLIIRIMDPILPDVHPVVQMLYACSQRWINLSILIGRDAMGLVSISLHGNVPNLKKLQLHVPDQSYDYLGQLDAFADAPLLTELDVDCPSPIHLSIPWAQLTRYKERSRGMQLGVARVLKDGEAIEHLEYRTGDPGAIVDVRTSDRATLTKLKSIDIRLYHNSTTGFSLLDQFTAPYLEVIKIKDHGHDFLPFLLDFIEKCSCGSTLTCLIFDTNRIFPGDLTKILLCTPALTKLECNDIPFVDLCMFSVRKGAPTLVPLLHDLVVHSPSPEQLSTLDTLASSRSHMFKILLRPVEGREREGGGSARSQARLDQPFSLKLVFPDHRLCSVARETLIGPEDSFHAIRSTLSDSLAELDIQVDEMKARWIGKVTRKAQLRTFWHSVSDQGPGKKLDEVISYLETVPLDKMPDSIVS
;
A
#
# COMPACT_ATOMS: atom_id res chain seq x y z
N MET A 1 25.14 -50.25 -19.40
CA MET A 1 24.13 -50.52 -18.34
C MET A 1 23.03 -51.37 -18.94
N SER A 2 22.70 -52.53 -18.35
CA SER A 2 21.54 -53.33 -18.75
C SER A 2 20.24 -52.67 -18.28
N ARG A 3 19.12 -52.80 -19.00
CA ARG A 3 17.81 -52.21 -18.64
C ARG A 3 17.34 -52.57 -17.21
N ARG A 4 17.72 -53.73 -16.68
CA ARG A 4 17.40 -54.15 -15.30
C ARG A 4 18.31 -53.52 -14.23
N SER A 5 19.51 -53.08 -14.61
CA SER A 5 20.54 -52.61 -13.68
C SER A 5 20.31 -51.18 -13.17
N ILE A 6 19.51 -50.36 -13.84
CA ILE A 6 19.27 -48.95 -13.47
C ILE A 6 18.67 -48.81 -12.05
N PHE A 7 17.96 -49.85 -11.60
CA PHE A 7 17.34 -49.88 -10.28
C PHE A 7 18.31 -50.30 -9.17
N ASP A 8 19.47 -50.86 -9.51
CA ASP A 8 20.51 -51.11 -8.52
C ASP A 8 21.17 -49.78 -8.17
N SER A 9 21.07 -49.38 -6.90
CA SER A 9 21.70 -48.17 -6.34
C SER A 9 23.22 -48.12 -6.54
N ASN A 10 23.86 -49.26 -6.85
CA ASN A 10 25.27 -49.37 -7.21
C ASN A 10 25.57 -48.99 -8.67
N SER A 11 24.55 -48.73 -9.49
CA SER A 11 24.71 -48.50 -10.93
C SER A 11 24.67 -47.03 -11.36
N THR A 12 24.25 -46.10 -10.48
CA THR A 12 24.19 -44.67 -10.83
C THR A 12 25.59 -44.17 -11.24
N PRO A 13 25.70 -43.31 -12.27
CA PRO A 13 26.99 -42.79 -12.74
C PRO A 13 27.72 -41.94 -11.68
N ALA A 14 27.01 -41.42 -10.67
CA ALA A 14 27.59 -40.57 -9.64
C ALA A 14 26.82 -40.68 -8.30
N PRO A 15 26.87 -41.84 -7.60
CA PRO A 15 26.06 -42.09 -6.39
C PRO A 15 26.33 -41.08 -5.28
N ARG A 16 27.58 -40.64 -5.15
CA ARG A 16 27.99 -39.65 -4.15
C ARG A 16 27.35 -38.29 -4.41
N LEU A 17 27.30 -37.83 -5.67
CA LEU A 17 26.83 -36.49 -6.03
C LEU A 17 25.32 -36.30 -5.81
N LEU A 18 24.55 -37.40 -5.83
CA LEU A 18 23.14 -37.39 -5.45
C LEU A 18 22.93 -37.06 -3.96
N ARG A 19 23.97 -37.20 -3.13
CA ARG A 19 23.94 -36.93 -1.69
C ARG A 19 24.75 -35.69 -1.29
N THR A 20 25.44 -35.05 -2.23
CA THR A 20 26.26 -33.85 -1.98
C THR A 20 25.91 -32.72 -2.95
N ASN A 21 26.43 -31.52 -2.69
CA ASN A 21 26.33 -30.38 -3.62
C ASN A 21 27.67 -30.12 -4.31
N ASP A 22 28.54 -31.13 -4.31
CA ASP A 22 29.85 -31.01 -4.93
C ASP A 22 29.67 -30.85 -6.44
N GLU A 23 30.55 -30.07 -7.04
CA GLU A 23 30.64 -29.93 -8.48
C GLU A 23 31.02 -31.27 -9.12
N PRO A 24 30.28 -31.75 -10.14
CA PRO A 24 30.70 -32.93 -10.90
C PRO A 24 31.96 -32.62 -11.69
N SER A 25 32.94 -33.53 -11.69
CA SER A 25 34.11 -33.43 -12.57
C SER A 25 33.70 -33.51 -14.04
N SER A 26 34.54 -33.03 -14.97
CA SER A 26 34.28 -33.10 -16.41
C SER A 26 33.95 -34.52 -16.88
N GLN A 27 34.68 -35.52 -16.38
CA GLN A 27 34.40 -36.93 -16.69
C GLN A 27 33.04 -37.39 -16.13
N GLN A 28 32.70 -37.00 -14.90
CA GLN A 28 31.40 -37.31 -14.31
C GLN A 28 30.25 -36.65 -15.07
N ILE A 29 30.43 -35.41 -15.53
CA ILE A 29 29.45 -34.71 -16.37
C ILE A 29 29.15 -35.54 -17.63
N ASP A 30 30.19 -36.03 -18.32
CA ASP A 30 30.03 -36.82 -19.54
C ASP A 30 29.39 -38.19 -19.27
N PHE A 31 29.69 -38.82 -18.13
CA PHE A 31 29.00 -40.04 -17.70
C PHE A 31 27.53 -39.81 -17.38
N ILE A 32 27.22 -38.74 -16.64
CA ILE A 32 25.85 -38.36 -16.29
C ILE A 32 25.03 -38.07 -17.55
N ARG A 33 25.57 -37.29 -18.49
CA ARG A 33 24.90 -36.99 -19.77
C ARG A 33 24.59 -38.25 -20.57
N ARG A 34 25.57 -39.16 -20.72
CA ARG A 34 25.36 -40.44 -21.43
C ARG A 34 24.30 -41.30 -20.75
N ALA A 35 24.28 -41.33 -19.42
CA ALA A 35 23.27 -42.07 -18.66
C ALA A 35 21.86 -41.49 -18.83
N ILE A 36 21.72 -40.15 -18.81
CA ILE A 36 20.45 -39.46 -19.10
C ILE A 36 19.98 -39.79 -20.51
N GLN A 37 20.83 -39.62 -21.52
CA GLN A 37 20.50 -39.90 -22.92
C GLN A 37 20.07 -41.35 -23.16
N SER A 38 20.77 -42.31 -22.55
CA SER A 38 20.42 -43.73 -22.63
C SER A 38 19.05 -44.01 -21.99
N THR A 39 18.77 -43.36 -20.85
CA THR A 39 17.50 -43.53 -20.14
C THR A 39 16.32 -42.89 -20.89
N GLU A 40 16.53 -41.72 -21.50
CA GLU A 40 15.55 -41.09 -22.39
C GLU A 40 15.24 -41.95 -23.62
N GLN A 41 16.26 -42.62 -24.19
CA GLN A 41 16.06 -43.56 -25.28
C GLN A 41 15.22 -44.77 -24.83
N TRP A 42 15.54 -45.38 -23.68
CA TRP A 42 14.76 -46.51 -23.17
C TRP A 42 13.32 -46.12 -22.82
N MET A 43 13.11 -44.93 -22.25
CA MET A 43 11.77 -44.39 -21.97
C MET A 43 10.95 -44.22 -23.25
N ARG A 44 11.58 -43.81 -24.37
CA ARG A 44 10.92 -43.73 -25.68
C ARG A 44 10.62 -45.09 -26.31
N GLU A 45 11.47 -46.09 -26.08
CA GLU A 45 11.31 -47.45 -26.62
C GLU A 45 10.25 -48.27 -25.85
N ASP A 46 9.92 -47.89 -24.62
CA ASP A 46 8.98 -48.60 -23.74
C ASP A 46 7.53 -48.10 -23.95
N LEU A 47 6.98 -48.31 -25.15
CA LEU A 47 5.65 -47.82 -25.59
C LEU A 47 4.45 -48.68 -25.15
N ILE A 48 4.67 -49.71 -24.33
CA ILE A 48 3.62 -50.67 -23.97
C ILE A 48 2.74 -50.07 -22.87
N ASP A 49 1.43 -49.94 -23.09
CA ASP A 49 0.48 -49.52 -22.05
C ASP A 49 0.21 -50.67 -21.07
N SER A 50 1.12 -50.84 -20.12
CA SER A 50 0.97 -51.73 -18.98
C SER A 50 1.27 -50.96 -17.69
N ASP A 51 0.66 -51.34 -16.57
CA ASP A 51 0.96 -50.72 -15.28
C ASP A 51 2.46 -50.81 -14.94
N GLU A 52 3.12 -51.88 -15.36
CA GLU A 52 4.57 -52.07 -15.19
C GLU A 52 5.39 -51.10 -16.05
N ALA A 53 4.97 -50.82 -17.28
CA ALA A 53 5.60 -49.78 -18.09
C ALA A 53 5.40 -48.38 -17.48
N ARG A 54 4.21 -48.07 -16.92
CA ARG A 54 3.99 -46.79 -16.23
C ARG A 54 4.91 -46.62 -15.02
N ARG A 55 5.12 -47.68 -14.22
CA ARG A 55 6.08 -47.68 -13.10
C ARG A 55 7.52 -47.47 -13.60
N ARG A 56 7.92 -48.14 -14.68
CA ARG A 56 9.25 -47.97 -15.29
C ARG A 56 9.44 -46.56 -15.83
N HIS A 57 8.44 -45.99 -16.50
CA HIS A 57 8.44 -44.60 -16.97
C HIS A 57 8.59 -43.60 -15.83
N ALA A 58 7.82 -43.76 -14.74
CA ALA A 58 7.96 -42.91 -13.57
C ALA A 58 9.37 -42.97 -12.96
N ALA A 59 9.97 -44.17 -12.93
CA ALA A 59 11.34 -44.34 -12.47
C ALA A 59 12.38 -43.72 -13.42
N TYR A 60 12.21 -43.84 -14.74
CA TYR A 60 13.05 -43.16 -15.73
C TYR A 60 12.97 -41.65 -15.60
N ALA A 61 11.77 -41.10 -15.47
CA ALA A 61 11.56 -39.67 -15.26
C ALA A 61 12.26 -39.19 -13.97
N LEU A 62 12.12 -39.93 -12.86
CA LEU A 62 12.79 -39.62 -11.60
C LEU A 62 14.32 -39.70 -11.73
N PHE A 63 14.84 -40.70 -12.44
CA PHE A 63 16.27 -40.85 -12.71
C PHE A 63 16.80 -39.65 -13.53
N ILE A 64 16.14 -39.31 -14.63
CA ILE A 64 16.51 -38.19 -15.50
C ILE A 64 16.46 -36.87 -14.73
N HIS A 65 15.42 -36.66 -13.92
CA HIS A 65 15.28 -35.47 -13.10
C HIS A 65 16.44 -35.32 -12.10
N ASN A 66 16.69 -36.37 -11.31
CA ASN A 66 17.74 -36.36 -10.29
C ASN A 66 19.14 -36.13 -10.89
N HIS A 67 19.42 -36.74 -12.04
CA HIS A 67 20.73 -36.63 -12.70
C HIS A 67 20.87 -35.32 -13.48
N SER A 68 19.79 -34.79 -14.07
CA SER A 68 19.78 -33.44 -14.66
C SER A 68 20.06 -32.37 -13.62
N ALA A 69 19.55 -32.53 -12.38
CA ALA A 69 19.84 -31.63 -11.27
C ALA A 69 21.33 -31.62 -10.88
N LEU A 70 22.07 -32.72 -11.10
CA LEU A 70 23.53 -32.75 -10.90
C LEU A 70 24.28 -31.90 -11.92
N LEU A 71 23.71 -31.72 -13.12
CA LEU A 71 24.28 -30.90 -14.18
C LEU A 71 23.87 -29.42 -14.08
N SER A 72 23.04 -29.07 -13.09
CA SER A 72 22.58 -27.71 -12.88
C SER A 72 23.75 -26.74 -12.72
N PRO A 73 23.76 -25.58 -13.42
CA PRO A 73 24.80 -24.57 -13.28
C PRO A 73 25.02 -24.10 -11.84
N ILE A 74 23.98 -24.21 -10.99
CA ILE A 74 24.00 -23.80 -9.59
C ILE A 74 25.09 -24.50 -8.77
N ARG A 75 25.50 -25.72 -9.15
CA ARG A 75 26.55 -26.49 -8.47
C ARG A 75 27.96 -26.03 -8.80
N ARG A 76 28.13 -25.21 -9.84
CA ARG A 76 29.42 -24.68 -10.31
C ARG A 76 29.62 -23.22 -9.92
N VAL A 77 28.63 -22.61 -9.26
CA VAL A 77 28.71 -21.23 -8.80
C VAL A 77 29.75 -21.17 -7.67
N PRO A 78 30.82 -20.37 -7.80
CA PRO A 78 31.83 -20.22 -6.76
C PRO A 78 31.24 -19.72 -5.44
N VAL A 79 31.88 -20.05 -4.33
CA VAL A 79 31.43 -19.67 -2.97
C VAL A 79 31.32 -18.15 -2.83
N GLU A 80 32.23 -17.41 -3.46
CA GLU A 80 32.28 -15.95 -3.44
C GLU A 80 31.02 -15.35 -4.09
N ILE A 81 30.54 -15.96 -5.18
CA ILE A 81 29.30 -15.54 -5.85
C ILE A 81 28.09 -15.86 -4.98
N TRP A 82 28.08 -17.02 -4.30
CA TRP A 82 27.03 -17.32 -3.32
C TRP A 82 27.00 -16.31 -2.16
N GLN A 83 28.17 -15.92 -1.65
CA GLN A 83 28.27 -14.90 -0.61
C GLN A 83 27.71 -13.56 -1.10
N GLN A 84 28.04 -13.14 -2.32
CA GLN A 84 27.49 -11.92 -2.91
C GLN A 84 25.96 -11.99 -3.06
N ILE A 85 25.42 -13.09 -3.57
CA ILE A 85 23.97 -13.31 -3.67
C ILE A 85 23.34 -13.22 -2.27
N PHE A 86 23.90 -13.88 -1.27
CA PHE A 86 23.36 -13.86 0.10
C PHE A 86 23.46 -12.48 0.75
N ARG A 87 24.50 -11.70 0.47
CA ARG A 87 24.56 -10.30 0.89
C ARG A 87 23.46 -9.48 0.23
N LEU A 88 23.25 -9.61 -1.07
CA LEU A 88 22.15 -8.91 -1.76
C LEU A 88 20.78 -9.28 -1.18
N VAL A 89 20.59 -10.56 -0.87
CA VAL A 89 19.37 -11.04 -0.20
C VAL A 89 19.22 -10.43 1.19
N ALA A 90 20.30 -10.36 1.98
CA ALA A 90 20.28 -9.76 3.32
C ALA A 90 19.94 -8.26 3.32
N HIS A 91 20.32 -7.53 2.26
CA HIS A 91 20.03 -6.09 2.13
C HIS A 91 18.69 -5.78 1.46
N SER A 92 17.96 -6.80 0.98
CA SER A 92 16.66 -6.60 0.35
C SER A 92 15.60 -6.26 1.41
N GLU A 93 14.98 -5.09 1.31
CA GLU A 93 13.90 -4.66 2.20
C GLU A 93 12.74 -5.68 2.25
N ASN A 94 12.52 -6.39 1.15
CA ASN A 94 11.47 -7.39 1.02
C ASN A 94 11.78 -8.71 1.74
N PHE A 95 13.05 -8.98 2.05
CA PHE A 95 13.44 -10.25 2.65
C PHE A 95 12.84 -10.44 4.04
N GLY A 96 12.73 -9.34 4.81
CA GLY A 96 12.05 -9.33 6.12
C GLY A 96 10.53 -9.45 6.03
N LEU A 97 9.93 -8.95 4.94
CA LEU A 97 8.46 -8.96 4.74
C LEU A 97 7.93 -10.35 4.40
N LEU A 98 8.67 -11.15 3.62
CA LEU A 98 8.26 -12.49 3.21
C LEU A 98 8.26 -13.52 4.36
N GLY A 99 8.68 -13.12 5.56
CA GLY A 99 8.82 -14.03 6.70
C GLY A 99 9.83 -15.17 6.43
N THR A 100 10.58 -15.08 5.33
CA THR A 100 11.65 -16.00 4.99
C THR A 100 12.83 -15.64 5.86
N SER A 101 12.99 -16.38 6.96
CA SER A 101 14.17 -16.20 7.80
C SER A 101 15.42 -16.52 6.99
N SER A 102 16.48 -15.74 7.21
CA SER A 102 17.85 -16.00 6.73
C SER A 102 18.28 -17.46 6.89
N TYR A 103 17.80 -18.11 7.96
CA TYR A 103 18.01 -19.51 8.26
C TYR A 103 17.44 -20.49 7.23
N ARG A 104 16.38 -20.14 6.50
CA ARG A 104 15.81 -21.00 5.44
C ARG A 104 16.80 -21.19 4.29
N ILE A 105 17.62 -20.17 3.98
CA ILE A 105 18.68 -20.29 2.97
C ILE A 105 19.68 -21.36 3.39
N GLY A 106 20.06 -21.38 4.67
CA GLY A 106 20.94 -22.41 5.23
C GLY A 106 20.32 -23.81 5.27
N GLN A 107 19.00 -23.96 5.09
CA GLN A 107 18.32 -25.26 5.06
C GLN A 107 18.23 -25.88 3.67
N VAL A 108 18.54 -25.12 2.61
CA VAL A 108 18.45 -25.62 1.24
C VAL A 108 19.42 -26.78 1.02
N CYS A 109 20.69 -26.58 1.35
CA CYS A 109 21.72 -27.59 1.15
C CYS A 109 22.95 -27.33 2.04
N ARG A 110 23.87 -28.31 2.15
CA ARG A 110 25.08 -28.17 3.01
C ARG A 110 25.98 -27.01 2.58
N LEU A 111 26.14 -26.80 1.26
CA LEU A 111 26.94 -25.70 0.72
C LEU A 111 26.32 -24.36 1.13
N TRP A 112 25.02 -24.17 0.89
CA TRP A 112 24.33 -22.94 1.25
C TRP A 112 24.35 -22.67 2.76
N ASN A 113 24.24 -23.70 3.60
CA ASN A 113 24.42 -23.57 5.04
C ASN A 113 25.82 -23.03 5.40
N SER A 114 26.86 -23.61 4.80
CA SER A 114 28.24 -23.19 5.03
C SER A 114 28.46 -21.74 4.59
N VAL A 115 27.97 -21.38 3.40
CA VAL A 115 28.10 -20.03 2.87
C VAL A 115 27.29 -19.02 3.69
N ALA A 116 26.04 -19.33 4.04
CA ALA A 116 25.18 -18.47 4.85
C ALA A 116 25.83 -18.15 6.21
N LYS A 117 26.49 -19.13 6.84
CA LYS A 117 27.24 -18.92 8.09
C LYS A 117 28.45 -17.98 7.94
N SER A 118 28.99 -17.85 6.73
CA SER A 118 30.11 -16.95 6.42
C SER A 118 29.68 -15.52 6.05
N VAL A 119 28.38 -15.23 6.02
CA VAL A 119 27.82 -13.92 5.67
C VAL A 119 27.11 -13.34 6.91
N PRO A 120 27.82 -12.57 7.76
CA PRO A 120 27.26 -12.05 9.01
C PRO A 120 26.02 -11.18 8.82
N GLU A 121 25.92 -10.45 7.71
CA GLU A 121 24.76 -9.61 7.36
C GLU A 121 23.48 -10.45 7.25
N LEU A 122 23.60 -11.65 6.71
CA LEU A 122 22.47 -12.57 6.61
C LEU A 122 22.05 -13.07 8.01
N LEU A 123 23.02 -13.32 8.90
CA LEU A 123 22.77 -13.76 10.27
C LEU A 123 22.28 -12.63 11.19
N SER A 124 22.61 -11.37 10.90
CA SER A 124 22.14 -10.21 11.67
C SER A 124 20.64 -10.00 11.63
N THR A 125 19.96 -10.56 10.64
CA THR A 125 18.50 -10.60 10.61
C THR A 125 18.02 -11.84 11.34
N LEU A 126 17.64 -11.65 12.61
CA LEU A 126 17.14 -12.73 13.46
C LEU A 126 15.79 -13.23 12.96
N PRO A 127 15.45 -14.52 13.18
CA PRO A 127 14.14 -15.02 12.78
C PRO A 127 13.07 -14.36 13.66
N PRO A 128 11.83 -14.17 13.16
CA PRO A 128 10.76 -13.65 13.99
C PRO A 128 10.60 -14.48 15.26
N VAL A 129 10.77 -13.83 16.41
CA VAL A 129 10.76 -14.46 17.73
C VAL A 129 9.33 -14.50 18.22
N ARG A 130 8.89 -15.71 18.57
CA ARG A 130 7.64 -15.94 19.32
C ARG A 130 7.96 -16.12 20.80
N LEU A 131 7.08 -15.65 21.69
CA LEU A 131 7.20 -15.67 23.15
C LEU A 131 6.30 -16.75 23.74
N THR A 132 6.56 -18.00 23.36
CA THR A 132 5.84 -19.20 23.84
C THR A 132 6.60 -19.88 24.98
N GLN A 133 5.92 -20.77 25.72
CA GLN A 133 6.61 -21.63 26.70
C GLN A 133 7.75 -22.47 26.08
N ARG A 134 7.68 -22.82 24.79
CA ARG A 134 8.74 -23.57 24.11
C ARG A 134 9.99 -22.72 23.92
N THR A 135 9.82 -21.45 23.59
CA THR A 135 10.91 -20.50 23.36
C THR A 135 11.53 -20.00 24.66
N ALA A 136 10.81 -20.10 25.79
CA ALA A 136 11.37 -19.83 27.11
C ALA A 136 12.38 -20.91 27.58
N LYS A 137 12.36 -22.12 26.98
CA LYS A 137 13.22 -23.22 27.41
C LYS A 137 14.69 -23.00 27.02
N PRO A 138 15.65 -23.48 27.83
CA PRO A 138 17.09 -23.45 27.51
C PRO A 138 17.46 -24.12 26.17
N SER A 139 16.65 -25.07 25.70
CA SER A 139 16.84 -25.74 24.42
C SER A 139 16.62 -24.81 23.22
N PHE A 140 15.90 -23.70 23.39
CA PHE A 140 15.72 -22.66 22.38
C PHE A 140 16.65 -21.47 22.62
N THR A 141 16.75 -20.99 23.87
CA THR A 141 17.55 -19.78 24.17
C THR A 141 19.03 -19.99 23.90
N ARG A 142 19.62 -21.13 24.29
CA ARG A 142 21.06 -21.38 24.11
C ARG A 142 21.49 -21.40 22.64
N PRO A 143 20.79 -22.08 21.70
CA PRO A 143 21.13 -21.98 20.27
C PRO A 143 21.01 -20.56 19.72
N LEU A 144 19.97 -19.81 20.13
CA LEU A 144 19.77 -18.43 19.70
C LEU A 144 20.88 -17.52 20.22
N GLU A 145 21.21 -17.61 21.50
CA GLU A 145 22.32 -16.91 22.14
C GLU A 145 23.64 -17.21 21.44
N ARG A 146 23.98 -18.48 21.21
CA ARG A 146 25.18 -18.86 20.44
C ARG A 146 25.19 -18.25 19.04
N THR A 147 24.03 -18.19 18.40
CA THR A 147 23.92 -17.58 17.07
C THR A 147 24.22 -16.09 17.15
N ILE A 148 23.60 -15.36 18.09
CA ILE A 148 23.85 -13.92 18.31
C ILE A 148 25.31 -13.64 18.67
N SER A 149 25.90 -14.48 19.52
CA SER A 149 27.31 -14.38 19.93
C SER A 149 28.29 -14.74 18.81
N SER A 150 27.87 -15.53 17.82
CA SER A 150 28.70 -15.82 16.63
C SER A 150 28.72 -14.67 15.63
N ILE A 151 27.76 -13.74 15.70
CA ILE A 151 27.72 -12.55 14.86
C ILE A 151 28.69 -11.52 15.47
N PRO A 152 29.70 -11.03 14.74
CA PRO A 152 30.66 -10.09 15.31
C PRO A 152 29.95 -8.85 15.87
N ALA A 153 30.43 -8.35 17.02
CA ALA A 153 29.75 -7.29 17.77
C ALA A 153 29.52 -6.00 16.96
N ALA A 154 30.40 -5.72 15.98
CA ALA A 154 30.28 -4.57 15.08
C ALA A 154 29.10 -4.66 14.10
N TYR A 155 28.51 -5.85 13.89
CA TYR A 155 27.37 -5.99 13.00
C TYR A 155 26.07 -5.66 13.74
N PRO A 156 25.21 -4.81 13.14
CA PRO A 156 23.93 -4.46 13.72
C PRO A 156 23.00 -5.67 13.76
N LEU A 157 21.89 -5.57 14.49
CA LEU A 157 20.86 -6.61 14.57
C LEU A 157 19.50 -6.07 14.12
N ILE A 158 18.79 -6.89 13.34
CA ILE A 158 17.40 -6.67 12.94
C ILE A 158 16.54 -7.67 13.70
N ILE A 159 15.59 -7.15 14.49
CA ILE A 159 14.82 -7.95 15.45
C ILE A 159 13.34 -7.76 15.21
N ARG A 160 12.61 -8.87 15.28
CA ARG A 160 11.16 -8.90 15.21
C ARG A 160 10.59 -9.81 16.29
N ILE A 161 9.82 -9.25 17.20
CA ILE A 161 9.11 -9.95 18.27
C ILE A 161 7.62 -9.96 17.90
N MET A 162 7.07 -11.15 17.67
CA MET A 162 5.73 -11.33 17.10
C MET A 162 4.61 -11.39 18.13
N ASP A 163 4.95 -11.67 19.38
CA ASP A 163 4.00 -11.86 20.47
C ASP A 163 4.11 -10.71 21.47
N PRO A 164 3.02 -10.35 22.18
CA PRO A 164 3.04 -9.30 23.18
C PRO A 164 4.05 -9.61 24.27
N ILE A 165 4.93 -8.64 24.53
CA ILE A 165 5.72 -8.64 25.75
C ILE A 165 4.77 -8.39 26.91
N LEU A 166 4.81 -9.28 27.89
CA LEU A 166 4.07 -9.21 29.14
C LEU A 166 5.00 -8.80 30.28
N PRO A 167 4.47 -8.41 31.46
CA PRO A 167 5.29 -8.03 32.62
C PRO A 167 6.27 -9.12 33.06
N ASP A 168 5.88 -10.39 32.93
CA ASP A 168 6.77 -11.51 33.15
C ASP A 168 7.78 -11.60 32.01
N VAL A 169 8.99 -11.12 32.27
CA VAL A 169 10.00 -10.99 31.22
C VAL A 169 10.39 -12.37 30.69
N HIS A 170 9.96 -12.67 29.47
CA HIS A 170 10.30 -13.90 28.79
C HIS A 170 11.84 -13.99 28.62
N PRO A 171 12.51 -15.13 28.92
CA PRO A 171 13.98 -15.21 28.90
C PRO A 171 14.64 -14.79 27.58
N VAL A 172 13.98 -15.07 26.45
CA VAL A 172 14.45 -14.60 25.14
C VAL A 172 14.45 -13.07 25.05
N VAL A 173 13.43 -12.39 25.60
CA VAL A 173 13.36 -10.91 25.58
C VAL A 173 14.50 -10.33 26.39
N GLN A 174 14.77 -10.86 27.59
CA GLN A 174 15.92 -10.45 28.42
C GLN A 174 17.24 -10.59 27.65
N MET A 175 17.45 -11.73 27.00
CA MET A 175 18.64 -12.00 26.19
C MET A 175 18.75 -11.03 25.00
N LEU A 176 17.64 -10.68 24.35
CA LEU A 176 17.66 -9.69 23.27
C LEU A 176 17.95 -8.28 23.80
N TYR A 177 17.38 -7.89 24.94
CA TYR A 177 17.66 -6.58 25.57
C TYR A 177 19.13 -6.42 25.91
N ALA A 178 19.82 -7.49 26.29
CA ALA A 178 21.26 -7.47 26.54
C ALA A 178 22.10 -7.10 25.30
N CYS A 179 21.56 -7.20 24.09
CA CYS A 179 22.21 -6.77 22.85
C CYS A 179 21.54 -5.57 22.17
N SER A 180 20.71 -4.81 22.91
CA SER A 180 19.98 -3.61 22.45
C SER A 180 20.86 -2.55 21.78
N GLN A 181 22.09 -2.42 22.24
CA GLN A 181 23.10 -1.51 21.69
C GLN A 181 23.39 -1.74 20.20
N ARG A 182 23.13 -2.94 19.68
CA ARG A 182 23.38 -3.32 18.29
C ARG A 182 22.15 -3.18 17.40
N TRP A 183 20.98 -2.88 17.96
CA TRP A 183 19.74 -2.90 17.19
C TRP A 183 19.71 -1.74 16.20
N ILE A 184 19.42 -2.06 14.94
CA ILE A 184 19.21 -1.04 13.89
C ILE A 184 17.74 -0.95 13.48
N ASN A 185 17.06 -2.10 13.41
CA ASN A 185 15.64 -2.19 13.11
C ASN A 185 14.97 -3.07 14.17
N LEU A 186 13.97 -2.52 14.85
CA LEU A 186 13.17 -3.22 15.85
C LEU A 186 11.70 -3.24 15.43
N SER A 187 11.11 -4.42 15.41
CA SER A 187 9.67 -4.61 15.35
C SER A 187 9.22 -5.32 16.62
N ILE A 188 8.38 -4.68 17.42
CA ILE A 188 8.03 -5.13 18.77
C ILE A 188 6.54 -4.96 19.03
N LEU A 189 5.97 -5.96 19.70
CA LEU A 189 4.59 -5.95 20.18
C LEU A 189 4.63 -5.82 21.71
N ILE A 190 4.11 -4.73 22.25
CA ILE A 190 4.17 -4.42 23.69
C ILE A 190 2.77 -4.53 24.28
N GLY A 191 2.58 -5.43 25.24
CA GLY A 191 1.36 -5.47 26.04
C GLY A 191 1.28 -4.26 26.98
N ARG A 192 0.06 -3.82 27.30
CA ARG A 192 -0.22 -2.67 28.18
C ARG A 192 0.66 -2.66 29.42
N ASP A 193 0.64 -3.76 30.17
CA ASP A 193 1.30 -3.83 31.47
C ASP A 193 2.84 -3.92 31.37
N ALA A 194 3.38 -4.13 30.17
CA ALA A 194 4.82 -4.24 29.94
C ALA A 194 5.51 -2.93 29.56
N MET A 195 4.77 -1.82 29.37
CA MET A 195 5.36 -0.55 28.93
C MET A 195 6.46 -0.06 29.88
N GLY A 196 6.18 -0.01 31.18
CA GLY A 196 7.15 0.42 32.19
C GLY A 196 8.40 -0.46 32.23
N LEU A 197 8.23 -1.78 32.08
CA LEU A 197 9.35 -2.72 32.00
C LEU A 197 10.21 -2.48 30.75
N VAL A 198 9.58 -2.29 29.59
CA VAL A 198 10.28 -2.03 28.32
C VAL A 198 11.05 -0.71 28.41
N SER A 199 10.41 0.32 28.95
CA SER A 199 11.01 1.62 29.30
C SER A 199 12.28 1.45 30.12
N ILE A 200 12.20 0.82 31.29
CA ILE A 200 13.34 0.60 32.17
C ILE A 200 14.47 -0.17 31.48
N SER A 201 14.13 -1.15 30.63
CA SER A 201 15.12 -2.04 30.02
C SER A 201 15.86 -1.40 28.83
N LEU A 202 15.19 -0.54 28.07
CA LEU A 202 15.71 -0.03 26.79
C LEU A 202 16.10 1.45 26.82
N HIS A 203 15.63 2.22 27.80
CA HIS A 203 15.98 3.63 27.93
C HIS A 203 17.51 3.80 28.01
N GLY A 204 18.06 4.74 27.21
CA GLY A 204 19.50 4.92 27.05
C GLY A 204 20.27 3.78 26.36
N ASN A 205 19.61 2.68 25.96
CA ASN A 205 20.27 1.44 25.52
C ASN A 205 20.16 1.11 24.02
N VAL A 206 19.62 2.02 23.21
CA VAL A 206 19.32 1.80 21.79
C VAL A 206 19.95 2.87 20.87
N PRO A 207 21.26 3.17 20.97
CA PRO A 207 21.88 4.30 20.26
C PRO A 207 21.91 4.13 18.74
N ASN A 208 21.89 2.89 18.24
CA ASN A 208 21.99 2.56 16.82
C ASN A 208 20.64 2.36 16.12
N LEU A 209 19.53 2.50 16.85
CA LEU A 209 18.20 2.22 16.33
C LEU A 209 17.82 3.26 15.27
N LYS A 210 17.57 2.82 14.05
CA LYS A 210 17.15 3.65 12.91
C LYS A 210 15.68 3.48 12.56
N LYS A 211 15.13 2.28 12.75
CA LYS A 211 13.74 1.95 12.43
C LYS A 211 13.05 1.28 13.60
N LEU A 212 11.92 1.83 14.00
CA LEU A 212 11.05 1.27 15.02
C LEU A 212 9.67 0.96 14.43
N GLN A 213 9.22 -0.29 14.58
CA GLN A 213 7.84 -0.69 14.36
C GLN A 213 7.23 -1.10 15.70
N LEU A 214 6.33 -0.29 16.21
CA LEU A 214 5.72 -0.45 17.52
C LEU A 214 4.26 -0.86 17.35
N HIS A 215 3.90 -2.04 17.84
CA HIS A 215 2.51 -2.46 17.94
C HIS A 215 2.08 -2.57 19.40
N VAL A 216 0.98 -1.91 19.76
CA VAL A 216 0.38 -1.99 21.10
C VAL A 216 -1.07 -2.42 20.90
N PRO A 217 -1.43 -3.69 21.13
CA PRO A 217 -2.74 -4.20 20.79
C PRO A 217 -3.85 -3.53 21.60
N ASP A 218 -5.01 -3.34 20.96
CA ASP A 218 -6.22 -2.73 21.53
C ASP A 218 -6.74 -3.55 22.72
N GLN A 219 -6.86 -2.93 23.90
CA GLN A 219 -7.45 -3.60 25.07
C GLN A 219 -8.42 -2.73 25.88
N SER A 220 -8.30 -1.40 25.86
CA SER A 220 -9.36 -0.48 26.29
C SER A 220 -9.07 0.96 25.83
N TYR A 221 -10.06 1.86 26.00
CA TYR A 221 -9.95 3.29 25.72
C TYR A 221 -9.19 4.08 26.80
N ASP A 222 -8.80 3.44 27.90
CA ASP A 222 -8.13 4.15 29.00
C ASP A 222 -6.64 4.36 28.69
N TYR A 223 -6.11 5.50 29.14
CA TYR A 223 -4.69 5.86 29.05
C TYR A 223 -3.79 4.69 29.48
N LEU A 224 -2.89 4.26 28.58
CA LEU A 224 -2.05 3.08 28.80
C LEU A 224 -0.74 3.39 29.55
N GLY A 225 -0.36 4.66 29.68
CA GLY A 225 0.89 5.06 30.32
C GLY A 225 1.91 5.71 29.38
N GLN A 226 3.14 5.80 29.86
CA GLN A 226 4.29 6.41 29.18
C GLN A 226 5.25 5.34 28.68
N LEU A 227 5.77 5.52 27.47
CA LEU A 227 6.80 4.70 26.85
C LEU A 227 7.96 5.61 26.42
N ASP A 228 9.02 5.63 27.22
CA ASP A 228 10.25 6.42 27.05
C ASP A 228 11.49 5.55 26.74
N ALA A 229 11.27 4.26 26.47
CA ALA A 229 12.28 3.28 26.03
C ALA A 229 13.17 3.77 24.86
N PHE A 230 12.63 4.68 24.04
CA PHE A 230 13.22 5.11 22.78
C PHE A 230 13.53 6.61 22.75
N ALA A 231 13.48 7.29 23.91
CA ALA A 231 13.74 8.72 24.00
C ALA A 231 15.17 9.08 23.56
N ASP A 232 16.15 8.24 23.90
CA ASP A 232 17.58 8.42 23.60
C ASP A 232 18.04 7.60 22.38
N ALA A 233 17.22 7.54 21.33
CA ALA A 233 17.56 6.86 20.08
C ALA A 233 18.02 7.86 18.99
N PRO A 234 19.26 8.42 19.06
CA PRO A 234 19.70 9.54 18.23
C PRO A 234 19.80 9.26 16.73
N LEU A 235 19.68 8.00 16.30
CA LEU A 235 19.70 7.62 14.90
C LEU A 235 18.33 7.20 14.36
N LEU A 236 17.26 7.29 15.17
CA LEU A 236 15.91 6.91 14.79
C LEU A 236 15.35 7.83 13.70
N THR A 237 15.23 7.33 12.47
CA THR A 237 14.72 8.09 11.32
C THR A 237 13.37 7.56 10.83
N GLU A 238 13.02 6.31 11.12
CA GLU A 238 11.78 5.68 10.67
C GLU A 238 10.95 5.17 11.84
N LEU A 239 9.67 5.53 11.87
CA LEU A 239 8.72 5.07 12.88
C LEU A 239 7.40 4.61 12.25
N ASP A 240 6.99 3.39 12.57
CA ASP A 240 5.69 2.80 12.24
C ASP A 240 4.98 2.39 13.54
N VAL A 241 3.96 3.14 13.94
CA VAL A 241 3.18 2.88 15.15
C VAL A 241 1.79 2.38 14.77
N ASP A 242 1.41 1.25 15.36
CA ASP A 242 0.04 0.75 15.35
C ASP A 242 -0.40 0.58 16.80
N CYS A 243 -1.06 1.62 17.31
CA CYS A 243 -1.43 1.74 18.70
C CYS A 243 -2.80 2.44 18.77
N PRO A 244 -3.89 1.67 18.81
CA PRO A 244 -5.26 2.19 18.89
C PRO A 244 -5.55 2.97 20.18
N SER A 245 -4.78 2.75 21.24
CA SER A 245 -5.01 3.34 22.56
C SER A 245 -4.02 4.49 22.84
N PRO A 246 -4.41 5.49 23.65
CA PRO A 246 -3.56 6.64 23.95
C PRO A 246 -2.35 6.26 24.83
N ILE A 247 -1.14 6.47 24.30
CA ILE A 247 0.14 6.37 25.04
C ILE A 247 0.92 7.67 24.95
N HIS A 248 1.70 7.96 25.98
CA HIS A 248 2.73 9.00 25.89
C HIS A 248 4.04 8.41 25.36
N LEU A 249 4.26 8.52 24.04
CA LEU A 249 5.48 8.04 23.39
C LEU A 249 6.56 9.12 23.38
N SER A 250 7.71 8.85 24.02
CA SER A 250 8.87 9.74 24.01
C SER A 250 9.93 9.21 23.05
N ILE A 251 10.22 9.99 22.01
CA ILE A 251 11.21 9.70 20.96
C ILE A 251 11.79 11.02 20.42
N PRO A 252 12.92 10.99 19.71
CA PRO A 252 13.45 12.16 19.01
C PRO A 252 12.65 12.47 17.74
N TRP A 253 11.52 13.17 17.87
CA TRP A 253 10.60 13.49 16.77
C TRP A 253 11.24 14.26 15.60
N ALA A 254 12.16 15.19 15.89
CA ALA A 254 12.68 16.14 14.90
C ALA A 254 13.55 15.51 13.78
N GLN A 255 14.12 14.33 14.03
CA GLN A 255 15.00 13.62 13.10
C GLN A 255 14.27 12.56 12.25
N LEU A 256 12.97 12.37 12.46
CA LEU A 256 12.19 11.40 11.70
C LEU A 256 12.07 11.85 10.24
N THR A 257 12.46 10.98 9.32
CA THR A 257 12.28 11.15 7.86
C THR A 257 11.06 10.37 7.36
N ARG A 258 10.65 9.31 8.06
CA ARG A 258 9.46 8.52 7.74
C ARG A 258 8.62 8.29 8.99
N TYR A 259 7.37 8.70 8.93
CA TYR A 259 6.42 8.51 10.01
C TYR A 259 5.16 7.82 9.50
N LYS A 260 4.73 6.80 10.25
CA LYS A 260 3.52 6.05 9.98
C LYS A 260 2.79 5.79 11.28
N GLU A 261 1.52 6.18 11.32
CA GLU A 261 0.66 6.00 12.49
C GLU A 261 -0.68 5.38 12.08
N ARG A 262 -1.10 4.37 12.85
CA ARG A 262 -2.45 3.81 12.85
C ARG A 262 -3.02 3.93 14.25
N SER A 263 -4.01 4.80 14.43
CA SER A 263 -4.71 5.05 15.70
C SER A 263 -6.23 4.90 15.52
N ARG A 264 -6.99 4.70 16.61
CA ARG A 264 -8.47 4.53 16.58
C ARG A 264 -9.20 5.60 17.39
N GLY A 265 -8.54 6.71 17.65
CA GLY A 265 -8.96 7.70 18.61
C GLY A 265 -7.88 8.76 18.69
N MET A 266 -7.24 8.85 19.85
CA MET A 266 -6.23 9.87 20.11
C MET A 266 -5.00 9.72 19.20
N GLN A 267 -4.55 10.85 18.68
CA GLN A 267 -3.27 10.93 17.99
C GLN A 267 -2.13 10.67 18.94
N LEU A 268 -1.13 9.93 18.47
CA LEU A 268 0.07 9.64 19.26
C LEU A 268 1.18 10.63 18.94
N GLY A 269 1.46 10.80 17.66
CA GLY A 269 2.66 11.51 17.24
C GLY A 269 2.47 12.41 16.04
N VAL A 270 1.42 12.25 15.24
CA VAL A 270 1.23 13.07 14.04
C VAL A 270 1.26 14.58 14.36
N ALA A 271 0.64 15.02 15.46
CA ALA A 271 0.73 16.40 15.96
C ALA A 271 2.18 16.86 16.20
N ARG A 272 3.01 16.00 16.81
CA ARG A 272 4.42 16.27 17.09
C ARG A 272 5.26 16.27 15.82
N VAL A 273 5.01 15.34 14.89
CA VAL A 273 5.69 15.29 13.60
C VAL A 273 5.38 16.52 12.76
N LEU A 274 4.13 16.98 12.74
CA LEU A 274 3.77 18.20 12.02
C LEU A 274 4.41 19.44 12.65
N LYS A 275 4.55 19.48 13.97
CA LYS A 275 5.14 20.63 14.68
C LYS A 275 6.68 20.66 14.60
N ASP A 276 7.32 19.53 14.88
CA ASP A 276 8.76 19.43 15.14
C ASP A 276 9.52 18.71 14.00
N GLY A 277 8.82 18.06 13.06
CA GLY A 277 9.38 17.16 12.06
C GLY A 277 9.96 17.85 10.83
N GLU A 278 10.93 18.76 10.97
CA GLU A 278 11.58 19.43 9.83
C GLU A 278 12.27 18.44 8.86
N ALA A 279 12.65 17.26 9.36
CA ALA A 279 13.28 16.21 8.56
C ALA A 279 12.29 15.31 7.81
N ILE A 280 10.98 15.45 8.02
CA ILE A 280 9.99 14.49 7.52
C ILE A 280 9.90 14.52 5.99
N GLU A 281 10.03 13.35 5.37
CA GLU A 281 9.91 13.17 3.91
C GLU A 281 8.62 12.42 3.56
N HIS A 282 8.20 11.48 4.40
CA HIS A 282 7.04 10.63 4.19
C HIS A 282 6.16 10.55 5.45
N LEU A 283 4.89 10.91 5.30
CA LEU A 283 3.90 10.86 6.37
C LEU A 283 2.73 9.95 5.96
N GLU A 284 2.48 8.90 6.74
CA GLU A 284 1.28 8.06 6.62
C GLU A 284 0.48 8.13 7.94
N TYR A 285 -0.79 8.53 7.85
CA TYR A 285 -1.66 8.64 9.01
C TYR A 285 -2.99 7.95 8.73
N ARG A 286 -3.40 7.02 9.60
CA ARG A 286 -4.68 6.33 9.51
C ARG A 286 -5.41 6.44 10.84
N THR A 287 -6.63 6.95 10.81
CA THR A 287 -7.50 6.96 11.98
C THR A 287 -8.90 6.46 11.70
N GLY A 288 -9.42 5.68 12.66
CA GLY A 288 -10.83 5.30 12.74
C GLY A 288 -11.70 6.34 13.44
N ASP A 289 -11.14 7.37 14.07
CA ASP A 289 -11.94 8.40 14.74
C ASP A 289 -11.32 9.78 14.49
N PRO A 290 -11.86 10.56 13.52
CA PRO A 290 -11.36 11.90 13.23
C PRO A 290 -11.74 12.92 14.32
N GLY A 291 -12.70 12.60 15.21
CA GLY A 291 -13.13 13.51 16.27
C GLY A 291 -12.00 13.84 17.27
N ALA A 292 -11.03 12.95 17.39
CA ALA A 292 -9.87 13.12 18.26
C ALA A 292 -8.77 14.04 17.69
N ILE A 293 -8.94 14.57 16.47
CA ILE A 293 -7.97 15.50 15.84
C ILE A 293 -8.08 16.93 16.42
N VAL A 294 -9.12 17.21 17.21
CA VAL A 294 -9.48 18.58 17.65
C VAL A 294 -8.40 19.29 18.49
N ASP A 295 -7.54 18.57 19.19
CA ASP A 295 -6.56 19.16 20.12
C ASP A 295 -5.23 19.61 19.47
N VAL A 296 -5.05 19.42 18.17
CA VAL A 296 -3.78 19.75 17.52
C VAL A 296 -3.67 21.23 17.20
N ARG A 297 -4.44 22.16 17.79
CA ARG A 297 -4.29 23.59 17.46
C ARG A 297 -2.92 24.11 17.92
N THR A 298 -1.92 23.92 17.08
CA THR A 298 -0.65 24.60 17.17
C THR A 298 -0.91 26.04 16.75
N SER A 299 -0.46 27.00 17.57
CA SER A 299 -0.60 28.42 17.24
C SER A 299 0.17 28.79 15.98
N ASP A 300 1.20 28.00 15.65
CA ASP A 300 2.12 28.24 14.55
C ASP A 300 2.01 27.13 13.51
N ARG A 301 1.70 27.52 12.28
CA ARG A 301 1.66 26.64 11.12
C ARG A 301 3.08 26.24 10.71
N ALA A 302 3.37 24.95 10.68
CA ALA A 302 4.69 24.45 10.33
C ALA A 302 4.93 24.47 8.80
N THR A 303 6.19 24.63 8.39
CA THR A 303 6.60 24.52 6.97
C THR A 303 7.49 23.29 6.81
N LEU A 304 6.95 22.22 6.25
CA LEU A 304 7.63 20.94 6.07
C LEU A 304 8.32 20.89 4.71
N THR A 305 9.49 21.54 4.62
CA THR A 305 10.23 21.72 3.36
C THR A 305 10.79 20.44 2.75
N LYS A 306 10.87 19.33 3.51
CA LYS A 306 11.35 18.04 2.99
C LYS A 306 10.23 17.05 2.68
N LEU A 307 8.98 17.38 3.00
CA LEU A 307 7.86 16.46 2.86
C LEU A 307 7.52 16.25 1.38
N LYS A 308 7.74 15.03 0.91
CA LYS A 308 7.50 14.61 -0.48
C LYS A 308 6.23 13.81 -0.65
N SER A 309 5.80 13.07 0.38
CA SER A 309 4.63 12.18 0.29
C SER A 309 3.76 12.22 1.53
N ILE A 310 2.45 12.34 1.33
CA ILE A 310 1.42 12.16 2.36
C ILE A 310 0.44 11.04 1.98
N ASP A 311 0.08 10.18 2.95
CA ASP A 311 -1.00 9.18 2.86
C ASP A 311 -1.89 9.27 4.10
N ILE A 312 -3.03 9.94 3.99
CA ILE A 312 -3.99 10.17 5.08
C ILE A 312 -5.25 9.33 4.83
N ARG A 313 -5.69 8.55 5.81
CA ARG A 313 -6.92 7.74 5.70
C ARG A 313 -7.80 7.93 6.92
N LEU A 314 -8.96 8.53 6.69
CA LEU A 314 -9.99 8.81 7.69
C LEU A 314 -11.20 7.92 7.38
N TYR A 315 -11.48 6.95 8.25
CA TYR A 315 -12.52 5.94 7.96
C TYR A 315 -13.94 6.34 8.39
N HIS A 316 -14.08 7.43 9.15
CA HIS A 316 -15.37 7.91 9.64
C HIS A 316 -15.61 9.33 9.15
N ASN A 317 -16.88 9.68 8.93
CA ASN A 317 -17.26 11.02 8.48
C ASN A 317 -16.89 12.02 9.59
N SER A 318 -15.83 12.80 9.37
CA SER A 318 -15.52 13.93 10.22
C SER A 318 -16.65 14.95 10.05
N THR A 319 -17.46 15.13 11.09
CA THR A 319 -18.41 16.26 11.14
C THR A 319 -17.70 17.57 11.48
N THR A 320 -16.45 17.49 11.95
CA THR A 320 -15.65 18.65 12.27
C THR A 320 -14.94 19.12 11.00
N GLY A 321 -15.16 20.39 10.63
CA GLY A 321 -14.46 21.06 9.52
C GLY A 321 -12.98 21.32 9.81
N PHE A 322 -12.32 20.44 10.57
CA PHE A 322 -10.93 20.53 10.91
C PHE A 322 -10.13 19.63 9.96
N SER A 323 -9.33 20.23 9.08
CA SER A 323 -8.43 19.47 8.23
C SER A 323 -7.03 19.42 8.85
N LEU A 324 -6.48 18.21 9.01
CA LEU A 324 -5.07 18.02 9.36
C LEU A 324 -4.13 18.80 8.42
N LEU A 325 -4.57 19.06 7.19
CA LEU A 325 -3.85 19.80 6.16
C LEU A 325 -3.69 21.30 6.50
N ASP A 326 -4.52 21.86 7.37
CA ASP A 326 -4.46 23.29 7.73
C ASP A 326 -3.25 23.63 8.60
N GLN A 327 -2.72 22.62 9.29
CA GLN A 327 -1.63 22.68 10.26
C GLN A 327 -0.26 22.99 9.66
N PHE A 328 -0.06 22.68 8.38
CA PHE A 328 1.26 22.75 7.76
C PHE A 328 1.21 23.24 6.31
N THR A 329 2.38 23.57 5.78
CA THR A 329 2.64 23.77 4.34
C THR A 329 3.76 22.83 3.90
N ALA A 330 3.71 22.38 2.65
CA ALA A 330 4.69 21.47 2.06
C ALA A 330 4.95 21.81 0.59
N PRO A 331 5.85 22.76 0.30
CA PRO A 331 6.03 23.29 -1.06
C PRO A 331 6.63 22.31 -2.07
N TYR A 332 7.30 21.25 -1.60
CA TYR A 332 7.93 20.23 -2.44
C TYR A 332 7.17 18.90 -2.44
N LEU A 333 5.87 18.95 -2.17
CA LEU A 333 5.04 17.76 -2.10
C LEU A 333 4.86 17.16 -3.51
N GLU A 334 5.20 15.88 -3.65
CA GLU A 334 5.15 15.14 -4.91
C GLU A 334 3.97 14.18 -4.98
N VAL A 335 3.57 13.62 -3.82
CA VAL A 335 2.54 12.57 -3.71
C VAL A 335 1.53 12.91 -2.63
N ILE A 336 0.26 12.99 -3.01
CA ILE A 336 -0.89 13.10 -2.09
C ILE A 336 -1.75 11.85 -2.24
N LYS A 337 -2.01 11.16 -1.13
CA LYS A 337 -3.01 10.10 -1.03
C LYS A 337 -3.96 10.40 0.12
N ILE A 338 -5.23 10.65 -0.16
CA ILE A 338 -6.18 10.99 0.92
C ILE A 338 -7.48 10.23 0.73
N LYS A 339 -7.83 9.41 1.72
CA LYS A 339 -9.16 8.80 1.81
C LYS A 339 -9.94 9.51 2.91
N ASP A 340 -10.89 10.32 2.52
CA ASP A 340 -11.73 11.11 3.43
C ASP A 340 -13.16 11.22 2.91
N HIS A 341 -14.08 10.65 3.67
CA HIS A 341 -15.51 10.58 3.38
C HIS A 341 -16.28 11.82 3.88
N GLY A 342 -15.60 12.86 4.37
CA GLY A 342 -16.19 14.16 4.69
C GLY A 342 -16.80 14.85 3.46
N HIS A 343 -17.90 15.59 3.68
CA HIS A 343 -18.64 16.26 2.60
C HIS A 343 -17.89 17.44 1.94
N ASP A 344 -17.00 18.08 2.69
CA ASP A 344 -16.30 19.30 2.26
C ASP A 344 -14.81 19.05 1.95
N PHE A 345 -14.43 17.79 1.73
CA PHE A 345 -13.02 17.41 1.56
C PHE A 345 -12.32 18.13 0.39
N LEU A 346 -12.96 18.21 -0.78
CA LEU A 346 -12.33 18.78 -1.98
C LEU A 346 -12.01 20.28 -1.86
N PRO A 347 -12.90 21.15 -1.34
CA PRO A 347 -12.53 22.52 -1.01
C PRO A 347 -11.30 22.63 -0.11
N PHE A 348 -11.19 21.79 0.93
CA PHE A 348 -10.00 21.78 1.81
C PHE A 348 -8.74 21.30 1.10
N LEU A 349 -8.87 20.30 0.22
CA LEU A 349 -7.75 19.83 -0.58
C LEU A 349 -7.26 20.92 -1.55
N LEU A 350 -8.19 21.65 -2.17
CA LEU A 350 -7.86 22.77 -3.07
C LEU A 350 -7.11 23.88 -2.31
N ASP A 351 -7.66 24.35 -1.18
CA ASP A 351 -7.02 25.35 -0.32
C ASP A 351 -5.63 24.89 0.10
N PHE A 352 -5.49 23.63 0.52
CA PHE A 352 -4.20 23.06 0.89
C PHE A 352 -3.18 23.08 -0.27
N ILE A 353 -3.58 22.70 -1.48
CA ILE A 353 -2.68 22.70 -2.66
C ILE A 353 -2.24 24.13 -2.99
N GLU A 354 -3.16 25.09 -3.00
CA GLU A 354 -2.85 26.50 -3.27
C GLU A 354 -1.93 27.07 -2.20
N LYS A 355 -2.25 26.83 -0.93
CA LYS A 355 -1.50 27.27 0.23
C LYS A 355 -0.09 26.66 0.29
N CYS A 356 0.06 25.40 -0.10
CA CYS A 356 1.37 24.76 -0.19
C CYS A 356 2.15 25.23 -1.42
N SER A 357 1.47 25.74 -2.45
CA SER A 357 2.08 26.07 -3.74
C SER A 357 2.82 24.86 -4.36
N CYS A 358 2.35 23.65 -4.08
CA CYS A 358 2.96 22.40 -4.56
C CYS A 358 2.46 21.96 -5.95
N GLY A 359 1.66 22.79 -6.62
CA GLY A 359 1.05 22.47 -7.91
C GLY A 359 2.02 22.06 -9.02
N SER A 360 3.22 22.65 -9.02
CA SER A 360 4.28 22.35 -9.98
C SER A 360 5.11 21.11 -9.64
N THR A 361 5.06 20.64 -8.39
CA THR A 361 5.80 19.46 -7.93
C THR A 361 4.92 18.23 -7.76
N LEU A 362 3.60 18.42 -7.61
CA LEU A 362 2.65 17.34 -7.38
C LEU A 362 2.51 16.45 -8.62
N THR A 363 3.09 15.24 -8.56
CA THR A 363 3.09 14.28 -9.66
C THR A 363 2.04 13.19 -9.49
N CYS A 364 1.55 12.95 -8.27
CA CYS A 364 0.61 11.88 -7.96
C CYS A 364 -0.47 12.37 -6.98
N LEU A 365 -1.73 12.29 -7.39
CA LEU A 365 -2.89 12.63 -6.59
C LEU A 365 -3.84 11.44 -6.57
N ILE A 366 -4.04 10.88 -5.38
CA ILE A 366 -4.97 9.79 -5.12
C ILE A 366 -5.94 10.28 -4.06
N PHE A 367 -7.24 10.27 -4.33
CA PHE A 367 -8.20 10.54 -3.27
C PHE A 367 -9.48 9.72 -3.41
N ASP A 368 -10.17 9.52 -2.30
CA ASP A 368 -11.44 8.79 -2.23
C ASP A 368 -12.37 9.56 -1.28
N THR A 369 -13.49 10.07 -1.82
CA THR A 369 -14.44 10.94 -1.12
C THR A 369 -15.88 10.54 -1.42
N ASN A 370 -16.83 10.90 -0.56
CA ASN A 370 -18.23 10.53 -0.76
C ASN A 370 -18.89 11.26 -1.92
N ARG A 371 -18.42 12.48 -2.25
CA ARG A 371 -19.06 13.31 -3.26
C ARG A 371 -18.05 14.27 -3.88
N ILE A 372 -18.08 14.34 -5.21
CA ILE A 372 -17.39 15.37 -5.99
C ILE A 372 -18.48 16.27 -6.59
N PHE A 373 -18.45 17.58 -6.30
CA PHE A 373 -19.37 18.50 -6.96
C PHE A 373 -18.85 18.88 -8.35
N PRO A 374 -19.73 19.14 -9.32
CA PRO A 374 -19.32 19.59 -10.65
C PRO A 374 -18.41 20.82 -10.58
N GLY A 375 -17.22 20.72 -11.18
CA GLY A 375 -16.23 21.80 -11.25
C GLY A 375 -15.15 21.76 -10.17
N ASP A 376 -15.34 21.03 -9.07
CA ASP A 376 -14.36 20.96 -7.98
C ASP A 376 -13.06 20.29 -8.43
N LEU A 377 -13.17 19.17 -9.14
CA LEU A 377 -12.01 18.47 -9.66
C LEU A 377 -11.28 19.34 -10.68
N THR A 378 -12.02 20.03 -11.56
CA THR A 378 -11.43 20.98 -12.52
C THR A 378 -10.58 22.04 -11.82
N LYS A 379 -11.08 22.63 -10.73
CA LYS A 379 -10.31 23.61 -9.93
C LYS A 379 -9.01 23.03 -9.39
N ILE A 380 -9.03 21.80 -8.87
CA ILE A 380 -7.82 21.11 -8.38
C ILE A 380 -6.82 20.84 -9.51
N LEU A 381 -7.31 20.39 -10.67
CA LEU A 381 -6.47 20.07 -11.83
C LEU A 381 -5.82 21.30 -12.45
N LEU A 382 -6.48 22.45 -12.40
CA LEU A 382 -5.91 23.74 -12.80
C LEU A 382 -4.70 24.11 -11.93
N CYS A 383 -4.78 23.79 -10.65
CA CYS A 383 -3.72 24.05 -9.68
C CYS A 383 -2.60 22.99 -9.70
N THR A 384 -2.71 21.91 -10.50
CA THR A 384 -1.76 20.78 -10.47
C THR A 384 -1.26 20.39 -11.87
N PRO A 385 -0.68 21.32 -12.66
CA PRO A 385 -0.29 21.07 -14.05
C PRO A 385 0.76 19.96 -14.23
N ALA A 386 1.55 19.66 -13.18
CA ALA A 386 2.59 18.63 -13.20
C ALA A 386 2.06 17.20 -12.96
N LEU A 387 0.74 17.04 -12.77
CA LEU A 387 0.15 15.76 -12.39
C LEU A 387 0.35 14.69 -13.46
N THR A 388 0.92 13.57 -13.04
CA THR A 388 1.22 12.42 -13.89
C THR A 388 0.30 11.24 -13.60
N LYS A 389 -0.11 11.07 -12.35
CA LYS A 389 -1.08 10.05 -11.91
C LYS A 389 -2.24 10.69 -11.16
N LEU A 390 -3.47 10.35 -11.56
CA LEU A 390 -4.71 10.68 -10.89
C LEU A 390 -5.51 9.41 -10.58
N GLU A 391 -5.93 9.25 -9.33
CA GLU A 391 -6.81 8.16 -8.91
C GLU A 391 -7.92 8.74 -8.02
N CYS A 392 -9.18 8.61 -8.46
CA CYS A 392 -10.34 9.12 -7.72
C CYS A 392 -11.58 8.28 -7.95
N ASN A 393 -12.59 8.43 -7.10
CA ASN A 393 -13.92 7.86 -7.33
C ASN A 393 -14.83 8.89 -8.03
N ASP A 394 -15.84 8.42 -8.77
CA ASP A 394 -16.98 9.21 -9.27
C ASP A 394 -16.68 10.63 -9.81
N ILE A 395 -16.14 10.73 -11.02
CA ILE A 395 -15.85 12.04 -11.65
C ILE A 395 -17.12 12.66 -12.26
N PRO A 396 -17.58 13.84 -11.82
CA PRO A 396 -18.74 14.48 -12.43
C PRO A 396 -18.54 14.69 -13.93
N PHE A 397 -19.61 14.55 -14.71
CA PHE A 397 -19.55 14.64 -16.17
C PHE A 397 -18.90 15.94 -16.66
N VAL A 398 -19.22 17.06 -16.00
CA VAL A 398 -18.65 18.39 -16.31
C VAL A 398 -17.12 18.37 -16.21
N ASP A 399 -16.56 17.83 -15.13
CA ASP A 399 -15.11 17.72 -14.94
C ASP A 399 -14.48 16.74 -15.93
N LEU A 400 -15.16 15.63 -16.21
CA LEU A 400 -14.68 14.62 -17.15
C LEU A 400 -14.52 15.19 -18.57
N CYS A 401 -15.47 16.03 -19.01
CA CYS A 401 -15.39 16.72 -20.30
C CYS A 401 -14.17 17.65 -20.40
N MET A 402 -13.69 18.19 -19.28
CA MET A 402 -12.55 19.11 -19.25
C MET A 402 -11.19 18.41 -19.46
N PHE A 403 -11.11 17.09 -19.30
CA PHE A 403 -9.91 16.32 -19.64
C PHE A 403 -9.70 16.14 -21.16
N SER A 404 -10.74 16.38 -21.97
CA SER A 404 -10.71 16.14 -23.40
C SER A 404 -9.87 17.20 -24.11
N VAL A 405 -9.02 16.78 -25.05
CA VAL A 405 -8.19 17.71 -25.83
C VAL A 405 -9.05 18.37 -26.89
N ARG A 406 -9.24 19.69 -26.78
CA ARG A 406 -9.92 20.50 -27.80
C ARG A 406 -8.90 21.34 -28.56
N LYS A 407 -9.05 21.42 -29.88
CA LYS A 407 -8.16 22.22 -30.73
C LYS A 407 -8.22 23.69 -30.30
N GLY A 408 -7.07 24.24 -29.88
CA GLY A 408 -6.93 25.64 -29.47
C GLY A 408 -7.30 25.95 -28.01
N ALA A 409 -7.69 24.96 -27.21
CA ALA A 409 -7.92 25.13 -25.77
C ALA A 409 -6.75 24.58 -24.94
N PRO A 410 -6.42 25.18 -23.78
CA PRO A 410 -5.44 24.62 -22.87
C PRO A 410 -5.92 23.24 -22.38
N THR A 411 -5.01 22.26 -22.39
CA THR A 411 -5.30 20.91 -21.91
C THR A 411 -5.05 20.85 -20.41
N LEU A 412 -6.07 20.44 -19.64
CA LEU A 412 -5.90 20.17 -18.21
C LEU A 412 -4.97 18.98 -18.01
N VAL A 413 -4.04 19.12 -17.04
CA VAL A 413 -3.06 18.10 -16.65
C VAL A 413 -2.40 17.43 -17.86
N PRO A 414 -1.62 18.19 -18.66
CA PRO A 414 -1.07 17.70 -19.93
C PRO A 414 -0.09 16.54 -19.74
N LEU A 415 0.43 16.31 -18.53
CA LEU A 415 1.39 15.23 -18.22
C LEU A 415 0.72 13.95 -17.66
N LEU A 416 -0.61 13.92 -17.57
CA LEU A 416 -1.34 12.79 -17.01
C LEU A 416 -1.17 11.53 -17.87
N HIS A 417 -0.54 10.49 -17.30
CA HIS A 417 -0.33 9.18 -17.93
C HIS A 417 -1.23 8.09 -17.35
N ASP A 418 -1.52 8.14 -16.05
CA ASP A 418 -2.34 7.15 -15.34
C ASP A 418 -3.59 7.85 -14.79
N LEU A 419 -4.76 7.49 -15.32
CA LEU A 419 -6.06 7.86 -14.75
C LEU A 419 -6.78 6.61 -14.26
N VAL A 420 -7.05 6.53 -12.96
CA VAL A 420 -7.82 5.46 -12.34
C VAL A 420 -9.12 6.03 -11.80
N VAL A 421 -10.24 5.56 -12.32
CA VAL A 421 -11.59 5.95 -11.84
C VAL A 421 -12.21 4.75 -11.16
N HIS A 422 -12.56 4.90 -9.89
CA HIS A 422 -13.27 3.88 -9.12
C HIS A 422 -14.78 4.02 -9.29
N SER A 423 -15.44 2.90 -9.52
CA SER A 423 -16.90 2.77 -9.60
C SER A 423 -17.59 3.72 -10.59
N PRO A 424 -17.09 3.89 -11.83
CA PRO A 424 -17.70 4.84 -12.75
C PRO A 424 -19.16 4.48 -13.05
N SER A 425 -20.03 5.49 -13.10
CA SER A 425 -21.43 5.32 -13.49
C SER A 425 -21.52 4.83 -14.94
N PRO A 426 -22.59 4.10 -15.33
CA PRO A 426 -22.77 3.66 -16.71
C PRO A 426 -22.71 4.80 -17.73
N GLU A 427 -23.20 5.99 -17.37
CA GLU A 427 -23.16 7.20 -18.20
C GLU A 427 -21.74 7.75 -18.38
N GLN A 428 -20.87 7.58 -17.39
CA GLN A 428 -19.46 8.00 -17.49
C GLN A 428 -18.66 7.11 -18.44
N LEU A 429 -19.05 5.84 -18.64
CA LEU A 429 -18.26 4.90 -19.44
C LEU A 429 -18.11 5.35 -20.91
N SER A 430 -19.17 5.85 -21.54
CA SER A 430 -19.11 6.37 -22.92
C SER A 430 -18.26 7.63 -23.02
N THR A 431 -18.30 8.48 -21.99
CA THR A 431 -17.49 9.70 -21.91
C THR A 431 -16.02 9.38 -21.66
N LEU A 432 -15.73 8.38 -20.83
CA LEU A 432 -14.37 7.88 -20.59
C LEU A 432 -13.77 7.25 -21.84
N ASP A 433 -14.56 6.56 -22.65
CA ASP A 433 -14.15 6.01 -23.95
C ASP A 433 -13.83 7.12 -24.97
N THR A 434 -14.68 8.16 -25.00
CA THR A 434 -14.46 9.37 -25.80
C THR A 434 -13.20 10.10 -25.35
N LEU A 435 -13.01 10.26 -24.05
CA LEU A 435 -11.81 10.87 -23.46
C LEU A 435 -10.55 10.09 -23.84
N ALA A 436 -10.57 8.76 -23.68
CA ALA A 436 -9.46 7.90 -24.01
C ALA A 436 -9.07 8.02 -25.48
N SER A 437 -10.08 8.02 -26.38
CA SER A 437 -9.90 8.24 -27.81
C SER A 437 -9.34 9.62 -28.15
N SER A 438 -9.70 10.66 -27.38
CA SER A 438 -9.21 12.03 -27.60
C SER A 438 -7.75 12.25 -27.18
N ARG A 439 -7.26 11.51 -26.17
CA ARG A 439 -5.91 11.68 -25.61
C ARG A 439 -4.88 10.72 -26.19
N SER A 440 -5.30 9.61 -26.79
CA SER A 440 -4.38 8.64 -27.39
C SER A 440 -5.02 7.84 -28.53
N HIS A 441 -4.27 7.64 -29.62
CA HIS A 441 -4.61 6.68 -30.67
C HIS A 441 -4.46 5.21 -30.20
N MET A 442 -3.74 4.98 -29.11
CA MET A 442 -3.56 3.67 -28.48
C MET A 442 -3.88 3.78 -27.00
N PHE A 443 -5.07 3.36 -26.58
CA PHE A 443 -5.39 3.20 -25.17
C PHE A 443 -5.75 1.75 -24.87
N LYS A 444 -5.51 1.34 -23.62
CA LYS A 444 -5.90 0.02 -23.12
C LYS A 444 -6.82 0.21 -21.92
N ILE A 445 -8.08 -0.12 -22.08
CA ILE A 445 -9.00 -0.24 -20.95
C ILE A 445 -8.61 -1.51 -20.17
N LEU A 446 -8.11 -1.32 -18.95
CA LEU A 446 -7.91 -2.39 -18.00
C LEU A 446 -9.02 -2.32 -16.97
N LEU A 447 -10.01 -3.21 -17.08
CA LEU A 447 -10.96 -3.46 -16.01
C LEU A 447 -10.24 -4.25 -14.93
N ARG A 448 -10.06 -3.62 -13.77
CA ARG A 448 -9.56 -4.30 -12.57
C ARG A 448 -10.75 -4.50 -11.62
N PRO A 449 -10.98 -5.72 -11.12
CA PRO A 449 -11.81 -5.88 -9.94
C PRO A 449 -11.26 -4.99 -8.83
N VAL A 450 -12.11 -4.27 -8.09
CA VAL A 450 -11.64 -3.61 -6.86
C VAL A 450 -11.25 -4.72 -5.90
N GLU A 451 -9.95 -4.81 -5.60
CA GLU A 451 -9.42 -5.75 -4.62
C GLU A 451 -9.91 -5.33 -3.23
N GLY A 452 -11.08 -5.86 -2.82
CA GLY A 452 -11.76 -5.47 -1.60
C GLY A 452 -12.55 -6.61 -0.95
N ARG A 453 -12.05 -7.06 0.21
CA ARG A 453 -12.62 -8.01 1.19
C ARG A 453 -12.79 -9.45 0.71
N GLU A 454 -11.77 -10.27 0.99
CA GLU A 454 -11.99 -11.69 1.29
C GLU A 454 -12.96 -11.78 2.48
N ARG A 455 -14.25 -11.91 2.19
CA ARG A 455 -15.21 -12.48 3.13
C ARG A 455 -15.02 -14.00 3.06
N GLU A 456 -14.35 -14.56 4.05
CA GLU A 456 -14.48 -15.97 4.38
C GLU A 456 -15.96 -16.23 4.71
N GLY A 457 -16.70 -16.87 3.79
CA GLY A 457 -18.09 -17.22 4.03
C GLY A 457 -18.89 -17.58 2.79
N GLY A 458 -18.85 -18.88 2.43
CA GLY A 458 -20.01 -19.66 1.97
C GLY A 458 -20.69 -19.33 0.63
N GLY A 459 -20.52 -20.22 -0.34
CA GLY A 459 -21.66 -20.91 -0.99
C GLY A 459 -22.43 -20.22 -2.13
N SER A 460 -21.98 -20.48 -3.36
CA SER A 460 -22.76 -20.84 -4.56
C SER A 460 -24.09 -20.13 -4.87
N ALA A 461 -24.03 -19.07 -5.69
CA ALA A 461 -24.94 -18.80 -6.84
C ALA A 461 -24.57 -17.48 -7.54
N ARG A 462 -23.64 -17.46 -8.53
CA ARG A 462 -23.31 -16.21 -9.27
C ARG A 462 -22.80 -16.44 -10.70
N SER A 463 -23.64 -16.09 -11.69
CA SER A 463 -23.15 -15.71 -13.03
C SER A 463 -23.71 -14.38 -13.55
N GLN A 464 -24.78 -13.82 -12.96
CA GLN A 464 -25.31 -12.48 -13.34
C GLN A 464 -25.10 -11.36 -12.30
N ALA A 465 -24.78 -11.66 -11.04
CA ALA A 465 -24.51 -10.66 -10.00
C ALA A 465 -23.06 -10.09 -10.02
N ARG A 466 -22.38 -10.09 -11.19
CA ARG A 466 -21.00 -9.59 -11.31
C ARG A 466 -20.89 -8.10 -11.65
N LEU A 467 -21.96 -7.47 -12.14
CA LEU A 467 -21.96 -6.03 -12.47
C LEU A 467 -22.22 -5.13 -11.26
N ASP A 468 -22.74 -5.65 -10.15
CA ASP A 468 -22.93 -4.89 -8.90
C ASP A 468 -21.65 -4.81 -8.04
N GLN A 469 -20.54 -5.41 -8.49
CA GLN A 469 -19.28 -5.31 -7.78
C GLN A 469 -18.55 -4.04 -8.21
N PRO A 470 -18.03 -3.24 -7.26
CA PRO A 470 -17.22 -2.08 -7.61
C PRO A 470 -16.02 -2.54 -8.44
N PHE A 471 -15.80 -1.88 -9.57
CA PHE A 471 -14.66 -2.09 -10.45
C PHE A 471 -13.89 -0.78 -10.60
N SER A 472 -12.62 -0.90 -10.95
CA SER A 472 -11.77 0.26 -11.27
C SER A 472 -11.47 0.25 -12.75
N LEU A 473 -11.66 1.40 -13.39
CA LEU A 473 -11.22 1.64 -14.75
C LEU A 473 -9.85 2.30 -14.70
N LYS A 474 -8.81 1.62 -15.20
CA LYS A 474 -7.50 2.24 -15.42
C LYS A 474 -7.33 2.59 -16.89
N LEU A 475 -7.19 3.88 -17.17
CA LEU A 475 -6.75 4.42 -18.45
C LEU A 475 -5.24 4.71 -18.36
N VAL A 476 -4.47 4.13 -19.27
CA VAL A 476 -3.03 4.36 -19.42
C VAL A 476 -2.79 5.04 -20.76
N PHE A 477 -2.14 6.21 -20.74
CA PHE A 477 -1.75 6.96 -21.92
C PHE A 477 -0.26 6.67 -22.24
N PRO A 478 0.05 5.83 -23.24
CA PRO A 478 1.36 5.21 -23.40
C PRO A 478 2.45 6.08 -24.03
N ASP A 479 2.16 7.31 -24.49
CA ASP A 479 3.09 8.07 -25.33
C ASP A 479 3.41 9.48 -24.79
N HIS A 480 4.69 9.72 -24.50
CA HIS A 480 5.22 11.04 -24.17
C HIS A 480 5.25 12.01 -25.39
N ARG A 481 5.17 11.49 -26.63
CA ARG A 481 5.28 12.29 -27.87
C ARG A 481 3.99 13.00 -28.29
N LEU A 482 2.81 12.52 -27.87
CA LEU A 482 1.57 13.28 -28.08
C LEU A 482 1.40 14.39 -27.03
N CYS A 483 1.97 14.20 -25.84
CA CYS A 483 2.13 15.27 -24.86
C CYS A 483 3.18 16.31 -25.27
N SER A 484 4.10 16.01 -26.20
CA SER A 484 5.09 17.00 -26.65
C SER A 484 4.50 18.06 -27.58
N VAL A 485 3.44 17.76 -28.34
CA VAL A 485 2.67 18.80 -29.07
C VAL A 485 1.98 19.74 -28.09
N ALA A 486 1.39 19.21 -27.00
CA ALA A 486 0.90 20.04 -25.90
C ALA A 486 2.05 20.81 -25.24
N ARG A 487 3.21 20.20 -24.99
CA ARG A 487 4.40 20.83 -24.38
C ARG A 487 5.01 21.95 -25.23
N GLU A 488 5.09 21.78 -26.55
CA GLU A 488 5.55 22.81 -27.50
C GLU A 488 4.52 23.94 -27.68
N THR A 489 3.24 23.68 -27.39
CA THR A 489 2.18 24.71 -27.38
C THR A 489 2.00 25.37 -25.99
N LEU A 490 2.49 24.76 -24.91
CA LEU A 490 2.22 25.16 -23.51
C LEU A 490 3.42 25.73 -22.74
N ILE A 491 4.66 25.53 -23.19
CA ILE A 491 5.81 26.25 -22.62
C ILE A 491 5.93 27.61 -23.32
N GLY A 492 4.96 28.48 -23.04
CA GLY A 492 5.19 29.93 -23.07
C GLY A 492 5.92 30.35 -21.78
N PRO A 493 6.51 31.57 -21.73
CA PRO A 493 7.06 32.12 -20.49
C PRO A 493 5.99 32.09 -19.37
N GLU A 494 6.40 32.02 -18.09
CA GLU A 494 5.50 31.86 -16.92
C GLU A 494 4.23 32.73 -16.94
N ASP A 495 4.27 33.88 -17.62
CA ASP A 495 3.14 34.75 -17.92
C ASP A 495 1.95 34.04 -18.61
N SER A 496 2.17 32.99 -19.41
CA SER A 496 1.11 32.24 -20.09
C SER A 496 0.27 31.40 -19.13
N PHE A 497 0.85 30.89 -18.04
CA PHE A 497 0.10 30.13 -17.04
C PHE A 497 -0.84 31.04 -16.25
N HIS A 498 -0.43 32.27 -15.96
CA HIS A 498 -1.26 33.24 -15.25
C HIS A 498 -2.46 33.69 -16.12
N ALA A 499 -2.26 33.86 -17.43
CA ALA A 499 -3.33 34.17 -18.38
C ALA A 499 -4.33 33.00 -18.55
N ILE A 500 -3.83 31.76 -18.59
CA ILE A 500 -4.67 30.55 -18.61
C ILE A 500 -5.50 30.45 -17.33
N ARG A 501 -4.90 30.68 -16.16
CA ARG A 501 -5.59 30.68 -14.86
C ARG A 501 -6.70 31.74 -14.82
N SER A 502 -6.43 32.95 -15.32
CA SER A 502 -7.45 34.01 -15.40
C SER A 502 -8.62 33.62 -16.30
N THR A 503 -8.33 33.16 -17.52
CA THR A 503 -9.38 32.82 -18.51
C THR A 503 -10.26 31.66 -18.03
N LEU A 504 -9.67 30.65 -17.38
CA LEU A 504 -10.41 29.52 -16.82
C LEU A 504 -11.17 29.90 -15.56
N SER A 505 -10.63 30.80 -14.73
CA SER A 505 -11.34 31.37 -13.58
C SER A 505 -12.59 32.15 -14.04
N ASP A 506 -12.48 32.95 -15.09
CA ASP A 506 -13.60 33.72 -15.64
C ASP A 506 -14.68 32.76 -16.21
N SER A 507 -14.26 31.70 -16.90
CA SER A 507 -15.16 30.67 -17.42
C SER A 507 -15.89 29.89 -16.32
N LEU A 508 -15.23 29.62 -15.19
CA LEU A 508 -15.83 28.95 -14.04
C LEU A 508 -16.81 29.87 -13.29
N ALA A 509 -16.49 31.16 -13.17
CA ALA A 509 -17.41 32.15 -12.58
C ALA A 509 -18.69 32.30 -13.41
N GLU A 510 -18.59 32.26 -14.74
CA GLU A 510 -19.76 32.27 -15.63
C GLU A 510 -20.62 31.01 -15.47
N LEU A 511 -19.99 29.85 -15.25
CA LEU A 511 -20.67 28.58 -14.97
C LEU A 511 -21.40 28.60 -13.62
N ASP A 512 -20.79 29.14 -12.56
CA ASP A 512 -21.43 29.29 -11.25
C ASP A 512 -22.68 30.19 -11.34
N ILE A 513 -22.60 31.29 -12.09
CA ILE A 513 -23.75 32.17 -12.37
C ILE A 513 -24.88 31.40 -13.08
N GLN A 514 -24.55 30.61 -14.10
CA GLN A 514 -25.55 29.82 -14.83
C GLN A 514 -26.22 28.76 -13.95
N VAL A 515 -25.47 28.11 -13.07
CA VAL A 515 -25.99 27.12 -12.11
C VAL A 515 -26.93 27.78 -11.10
N ASP A 516 -26.59 28.95 -10.57
CA ASP A 516 -27.43 29.66 -9.62
C ASP A 516 -28.69 30.26 -10.29
N GLU A 517 -28.61 30.70 -11.54
CA GLU A 517 -29.79 31.05 -12.33
C GLU A 517 -30.72 29.85 -12.55
N MET A 518 -30.17 28.66 -12.81
CA MET A 518 -30.96 27.44 -12.94
C MET A 518 -31.67 27.06 -11.64
N LYS A 519 -30.98 27.17 -10.48
CA LYS A 519 -31.59 26.98 -9.16
C LYS A 519 -32.71 27.99 -8.90
N ALA A 520 -32.50 29.27 -9.23
CA ALA A 520 -33.50 30.32 -9.05
C ALA A 520 -34.75 30.10 -9.95
N ARG A 521 -34.56 29.67 -11.20
CA ARG A 521 -35.67 29.31 -12.11
C ARG A 521 -36.45 28.09 -11.62
N TRP A 522 -35.78 27.15 -10.95
CA TRP A 522 -36.41 25.98 -10.35
C TRP A 522 -37.26 26.37 -9.12
N ILE A 523 -36.72 27.19 -8.22
CA ILE A 523 -37.42 27.71 -7.04
C ILE A 523 -38.62 28.60 -7.44
N GLY A 524 -38.48 29.42 -8.48
CA GLY A 524 -39.56 30.27 -9.01
C GLY A 524 -40.73 29.52 -9.67
N LYS A 525 -40.53 28.28 -10.11
CA LYS A 525 -41.59 27.43 -10.69
C LYS A 525 -42.40 26.66 -9.64
N VAL A 526 -41.90 26.51 -8.42
CA VAL A 526 -42.57 25.77 -7.33
C VAL A 526 -43.70 26.58 -6.67
N THR A 527 -43.87 27.86 -6.97
CA THR A 527 -44.85 28.74 -6.31
C THR A 527 -46.24 28.81 -6.96
N ARG A 528 -46.70 27.77 -7.69
CA ARG A 528 -48.11 27.66 -8.14
C ARG A 528 -48.67 26.23 -8.11
N LYS A 529 -49.41 25.90 -7.04
CA LYS A 529 -50.82 25.43 -7.08
C LYS A 529 -51.32 24.97 -5.71
N ALA A 530 -52.54 25.39 -5.39
CA ALA A 530 -53.25 25.22 -4.12
C ALA A 530 -53.68 23.77 -3.78
N GLN A 531 -53.23 22.75 -4.52
CA GLN A 531 -53.56 21.34 -4.25
C GLN A 531 -52.56 20.65 -3.31
N LEU A 532 -51.37 21.24 -3.11
CA LEU A 532 -50.38 20.76 -2.14
C LEU A 532 -50.68 21.20 -0.69
N ARG A 533 -51.46 22.27 -0.46
CA ARG A 533 -51.74 22.77 0.90
C ARG A 533 -52.60 21.80 1.72
N THR A 534 -53.55 21.11 1.09
CA THR A 534 -54.43 20.16 1.78
C THR A 534 -53.69 18.86 2.15
N PHE A 535 -52.72 18.45 1.32
CA PHE A 535 -51.82 17.33 1.62
C PHE A 535 -50.78 17.70 2.68
N TRP A 536 -50.22 18.92 2.62
CA TRP A 536 -49.23 19.39 3.60
C TRP A 536 -49.78 19.58 5.01
N HIS A 537 -51.07 19.94 5.16
CA HIS A 537 -51.69 20.04 6.48
C HIS A 537 -52.00 18.68 7.14
N SER A 538 -52.13 17.58 6.39
CA SER A 538 -52.30 16.24 6.99
C SER A 538 -50.98 15.53 7.29
N VAL A 539 -49.83 16.08 6.88
CA VAL A 539 -48.48 15.47 6.99
C VAL A 539 -47.55 16.33 7.88
N SER A 540 -48.11 17.23 8.69
CA SER A 540 -47.36 18.21 9.48
C SER A 540 -46.58 17.64 10.69
N ASP A 541 -46.80 16.38 11.09
CA ASP A 541 -46.23 15.84 12.36
C ASP A 541 -45.07 14.84 12.21
N GLN A 542 -44.53 14.62 11.00
CA GLN A 542 -43.37 13.73 10.82
C GLN A 542 -42.18 14.42 10.13
N GLY A 543 -40.97 14.16 10.64
CA GLY A 543 -39.73 14.83 10.27
C GLY A 543 -39.27 14.62 8.81
N PRO A 544 -38.38 15.50 8.31
CA PRO A 544 -38.10 15.68 6.87
C PRO A 544 -37.46 14.47 6.15
N GLY A 545 -36.81 13.55 6.87
CA GLY A 545 -36.18 12.36 6.28
C GLY A 545 -37.19 11.33 5.76
N LYS A 546 -38.24 11.03 6.55
CA LYS A 546 -39.30 10.09 6.12
C LYS A 546 -40.14 10.60 4.96
N LYS A 547 -40.20 11.92 4.78
CA LYS A 547 -40.97 12.60 3.72
C LYS A 547 -40.43 12.32 2.33
N LEU A 548 -39.13 12.09 2.18
CA LEU A 548 -38.54 11.85 0.86
C LEU A 548 -38.72 10.38 0.45
N ASP A 549 -38.55 9.46 1.39
CA ASP A 549 -38.67 8.02 1.13
C ASP A 549 -40.11 7.60 0.80
N GLU A 550 -41.11 8.20 1.46
CA GLU A 550 -42.53 7.93 1.15
C GLU A 550 -42.96 8.51 -0.20
N VAL A 551 -42.40 9.66 -0.61
CA VAL A 551 -42.67 10.25 -1.93
C VAL A 551 -42.03 9.44 -3.05
N ILE A 552 -40.80 8.95 -2.83
CA ILE A 552 -40.11 8.07 -3.77
C ILE A 552 -40.86 6.73 -3.89
N SER A 553 -41.24 6.13 -2.76
CA SER A 553 -42.01 4.87 -2.74
C SER A 553 -43.37 5.00 -3.41
N TYR A 554 -44.07 6.14 -3.26
CA TYR A 554 -45.32 6.39 -3.96
C TYR A 554 -45.11 6.54 -5.48
N LEU A 555 -44.09 7.29 -5.91
CA LEU A 555 -43.79 7.50 -7.33
C LEU A 555 -43.37 6.20 -8.04
N GLU A 556 -42.71 5.28 -7.34
CA GLU A 556 -42.35 3.95 -7.87
C GLU A 556 -43.56 3.03 -8.10
N THR A 557 -44.71 3.33 -7.50
CA THR A 557 -45.94 2.53 -7.65
C THR A 557 -46.87 3.03 -8.75
N VAL A 558 -46.58 4.17 -9.39
CA VAL A 558 -47.43 4.76 -10.43
C VAL A 558 -46.97 4.26 -11.82
N PRO A 559 -47.84 3.60 -12.60
CA PRO A 559 -47.52 3.19 -13.97
C PRO A 559 -47.12 4.38 -14.84
N LEU A 560 -46.04 4.23 -15.61
CA LEU A 560 -45.42 5.28 -16.44
C LEU A 560 -46.39 5.95 -17.43
N ASP A 561 -47.40 5.22 -17.91
CA ASP A 561 -48.45 5.70 -18.82
C ASP A 561 -49.46 6.64 -18.13
N LYS A 562 -49.38 6.79 -16.80
CA LYS A 562 -50.22 7.69 -16.01
C LYS A 562 -49.45 8.85 -15.39
N MET A 563 -48.13 8.95 -15.63
CA MET A 563 -47.35 10.09 -15.18
C MET A 563 -47.54 11.30 -16.10
N PRO A 564 -47.65 12.53 -15.57
CA PRO A 564 -47.74 13.73 -16.40
C PRO A 564 -46.49 13.88 -17.28
N ASP A 565 -46.67 14.27 -18.55
CA ASP A 565 -45.58 14.38 -19.54
C ASP A 565 -44.41 15.28 -19.10
N SER A 566 -44.62 16.18 -18.13
CA SER A 566 -43.58 17.04 -17.55
C SER A 566 -42.61 16.34 -16.57
N ILE A 567 -42.82 15.06 -16.26
CA ILE A 567 -41.93 14.25 -15.39
C ILE A 567 -41.14 13.22 -16.23
N VAL A 568 -41.63 12.86 -17.42
CA VAL A 568 -40.99 11.87 -18.31
C VAL A 568 -39.91 12.51 -19.22
N SER A 569 -39.88 13.85 -19.33
CA SER A 569 -38.80 14.62 -19.97
C SER A 569 -37.78 15.10 -18.94
#